data_AF-A0A397TD91-F1
#
_entry.id   AF-A0A397TD91-F1
#
_cell.length_a   1.000
_cell.length_b   1.000
_cell.length_c   1.000
_cell.angle_alpha   90.00
_cell.angle_beta   90.00
_cell.angle_gamma   90.00
#
_symmetry.space_group_name_H-M   'P 1'
#
loop_
_entity.id
_entity.type
_entity.pdbx_description
1 polymer ?
#
loop_
_entity_poly.entity_id
_entity_poly.type
_entity_poly.pdbx_seq_one_letter_code
_entity_poly.pdbx_strand_id
1 'polypeptide(L)'
;MEDCLRIIFTELQEDSASLYSCILVNRFWCRIAVPILWKHPYNYRKISRDKLYNVIIHLLPQSSKQLLFDNNIDLPSLSTISNKSLFNYISYLSQIYPGSIDNMIQTLIKSEVGFNKFQEDYKKYLLEQEIYKLFIKNSLFLRN
;
A
#
# COMPACT_ATOMS: atom_id res chain seq x y z
N MET A 1 -13.40 18.30 19.89
CA MET A 1 -14.26 17.34 19.15
C MET A 1 -13.42 16.39 18.31
N GLU A 2 -12.43 16.88 17.56
CA GLU A 2 -11.44 16.02 16.90
C GLU A 2 -10.73 15.09 17.91
N ASP A 3 -10.28 15.63 19.05
CA ASP A 3 -9.58 14.85 20.07
C ASP A 3 -10.43 13.70 20.63
N CYS A 4 -11.72 13.94 20.87
CA CYS A 4 -12.65 12.93 21.35
C CYS A 4 -12.82 11.80 20.32
N LEU A 5 -13.01 12.14 19.04
CA LEU A 5 -13.12 11.12 17.98
C LEU A 5 -11.82 10.35 17.79
N ARG A 6 -10.67 11.02 17.90
CA ARG A 6 -9.36 10.37 17.81
C ARG A 6 -9.18 9.35 18.94
N ILE A 7 -9.56 9.68 20.17
CA ILE A 7 -9.54 8.75 21.30
C ILE A 7 -10.44 7.55 21.00
N ILE A 8 -11.71 7.79 20.62
CA ILE A 8 -12.66 6.72 20.31
C ILE A 8 -12.12 5.80 19.20
N PHE A 9 -11.60 6.36 18.11
CA PHE A 9 -11.07 5.55 17.01
C PHE A 9 -9.77 4.82 17.37
N THR A 10 -8.98 5.35 18.31
CA THR A 10 -7.78 4.67 18.80
C THR A 10 -8.16 3.42 19.61
N GLU A 11 -9.22 3.48 20.41
CA GLU A 11 -9.75 2.29 21.10
C GLU A 11 -10.25 1.22 20.11
N LEU A 12 -10.63 1.62 18.90
CA LEU A 12 -11.04 0.72 17.82
C LEU A 12 -9.88 0.21 16.95
N GLN A 13 -8.61 0.49 17.28
CA GLN A 13 -7.47 0.16 16.42
C GLN A 13 -7.33 -1.34 16.08
N GLU A 14 -7.75 -2.21 17.01
CA GLU A 14 -7.77 -3.67 16.81
C GLU A 14 -9.08 -4.15 16.15
N ASP A 15 -10.13 -3.32 16.15
CA ASP A 15 -11.38 -3.56 15.43
C ASP A 15 -11.43 -2.77 14.10
N SER A 16 -10.64 -3.27 13.15
CA SER A 16 -10.60 -2.73 11.79
C SER A 16 -11.95 -2.70 11.08
N ALA A 17 -12.91 -3.54 11.48
CA ALA A 17 -14.24 -3.54 10.89
C ALA A 17 -15.03 -2.30 11.29
N SER A 18 -14.97 -1.95 12.58
CA SER A 18 -15.56 -0.72 13.11
C SER A 18 -14.84 0.51 12.57
N LEU A 19 -13.50 0.52 12.56
CA LEU A 19 -12.73 1.63 11.96
C LEU A 19 -13.04 1.85 10.48
N TYR A 20 -13.18 0.77 9.70
CA TYR A 20 -13.58 0.87 8.30
C TYR A 20 -14.97 1.50 8.16
N SER A 21 -15.91 1.13 9.03
CA SER A 21 -17.25 1.71 9.06
C SER A 21 -17.19 3.21 9.40
N CYS A 22 -16.32 3.63 10.32
CA CYS A 22 -16.11 5.04 10.66
C CYS A 22 -15.62 5.87 9.46
N ILE A 23 -14.76 5.31 8.61
CA ILE A 23 -14.26 6.01 7.41
C ILE A 23 -15.39 6.36 6.43
N LEU A 24 -16.46 5.56 6.41
CA LEU A 24 -17.58 5.73 5.49
C LEU A 24 -18.64 6.75 5.96
N VAL A 25 -18.56 7.22 7.20
CA VAL A 25 -19.57 8.13 7.78
C VAL A 25 -19.55 9.50 7.12
N ASN A 26 -18.39 10.19 7.14
CA ASN A 26 -18.20 11.48 6.48
C ASN A 26 -16.72 11.80 6.29
N ARG A 27 -16.42 12.89 5.56
CA ARG A 27 -15.03 13.32 5.26
C ARG A 27 -14.20 13.63 6.52
N PHE A 28 -14.82 14.10 7.59
CA PHE A 28 -14.12 14.43 8.84
C PHE A 28 -13.68 13.15 9.56
N TRP A 29 -14.58 12.18 9.71
CA TRP A 29 -14.29 10.88 10.32
C TRP A 29 -13.26 10.11 9.50
N CYS A 30 -13.40 10.12 8.17
CA CYS A 30 -12.43 9.57 7.23
C CYS A 30 -11.00 10.08 7.50
N ARG A 31 -10.81 11.39 7.65
CA ARG A 31 -9.49 12.00 7.90
C ARG A 31 -8.84 11.56 9.20
N ILE A 32 -9.63 11.26 10.23
CA ILE A 32 -9.12 10.83 11.54
C ILE A 32 -8.88 9.32 11.57
N ALA A 33 -9.81 8.53 11.02
CA ALA A 33 -9.75 7.07 11.06
C ALA A 33 -8.74 6.46 10.08
N VAL A 34 -8.52 7.09 8.90
CA VAL A 34 -7.57 6.56 7.89
C VAL A 34 -6.15 6.39 8.44
N PRO A 35 -5.52 7.38 9.11
CA PRO A 35 -4.19 7.20 9.69
C PRO A 35 -4.09 6.07 10.71
N ILE A 36 -5.15 5.88 11.52
CA ILE A 36 -5.21 4.81 12.53
C ILE A 36 -5.31 3.44 11.84
N LEU A 37 -6.23 3.32 10.87
CA LEU A 37 -6.39 2.10 10.08
C LEU A 37 -5.17 1.78 9.22
N TRP A 38 -4.38 2.77 8.80
CA TRP A 38 -3.18 2.54 7.98
C TRP A 38 -1.90 2.34 8.78
N LYS A 39 -1.98 2.27 10.12
CA LYS A 39 -0.81 2.02 10.96
C LYS A 39 -0.25 0.59 10.82
N HIS A 40 -1.13 -0.39 10.66
CA HIS A 40 -0.80 -1.82 10.50
C HIS A 40 -1.69 -2.53 9.47
N PRO A 41 -1.71 -2.10 8.19
CA PRO A 41 -2.72 -2.53 7.21
C PRO A 41 -2.72 -4.02 6.90
N TYR A 42 -1.60 -4.72 7.16
CA TYR A 42 -1.45 -6.15 6.95
C TYR A 42 -2.15 -7.02 8.00
N ASN A 43 -2.54 -6.45 9.15
CA ASN A 43 -3.15 -7.20 10.26
C ASN A 43 -4.67 -7.37 10.09
N TYR A 44 -5.28 -6.65 9.15
CA TYR A 44 -6.74 -6.54 9.07
C TYR A 44 -7.35 -7.55 8.10
N ARG A 45 -8.20 -8.45 8.64
CA ARG A 45 -8.86 -9.50 7.85
C ARG A 45 -9.91 -8.98 6.86
N LYS A 46 -10.48 -7.80 7.09
CA LYS A 46 -11.53 -7.21 6.22
C LYS A 46 -10.99 -6.47 5.00
N ILE A 47 -9.74 -6.01 5.03
CA ILE A 47 -9.11 -5.37 3.87
C ILE A 47 -8.50 -6.49 3.03
N SER A 48 -8.99 -6.69 1.80
CA SER A 48 -8.38 -7.70 0.93
C SER A 48 -6.92 -7.30 0.63
N ARG A 49 -6.02 -8.28 0.70
CA ARG A 49 -4.60 -8.06 0.41
C ARG A 49 -4.40 -7.46 -0.98
N ASP A 50 -5.17 -7.91 -1.97
CA ASP A 50 -5.14 -7.35 -3.33
C ASP A 50 -5.48 -5.87 -3.39
N LYS A 51 -6.45 -5.39 -2.58
CA LYS A 51 -6.79 -3.96 -2.51
C LYS A 51 -5.63 -3.17 -1.89
N LEU A 52 -5.02 -3.70 -0.83
CA LEU A 52 -3.85 -3.08 -0.21
C LEU A 52 -2.69 -2.98 -1.20
N TYR A 53 -2.37 -4.07 -1.91
CA TYR A 53 -1.31 -4.11 -2.90
C TYR A 53 -1.59 -3.13 -4.04
N ASN A 54 -2.81 -3.08 -4.54
CA ASN A 54 -3.22 -2.12 -5.57
C ASN A 54 -3.02 -0.67 -5.11
N VAL A 55 -3.33 -0.34 -3.85
CA VAL A 55 -3.06 1.00 -3.32
C VAL A 55 -1.56 1.29 -3.29
N ILE A 56 -0.71 0.34 -2.88
CA ILE A 56 0.75 0.53 -2.85
C ILE A 56 1.30 0.74 -4.26
N ILE A 57 0.92 -0.10 -5.23
CA ILE A 57 1.32 0.06 -6.65
C ILE A 57 0.83 1.40 -7.20
N HIS A 58 -0.38 1.79 -6.82
CA HIS A 58 -0.96 3.04 -7.25
C HIS A 58 -0.17 4.27 -6.73
N LEU A 59 0.44 4.17 -5.55
CA LEU A 59 1.25 5.22 -4.93
C LEU A 59 2.68 5.31 -5.48
N LEU A 60 3.10 4.39 -6.36
CA LEU A 60 4.40 4.46 -7.01
C LEU A 60 4.56 5.78 -7.80
N PRO A 61 5.76 6.38 -7.82
CA PRO A 61 6.07 7.49 -8.70
C PRO A 61 5.82 7.15 -10.17
N GLN A 62 5.48 8.15 -10.99
CA GLN A 62 5.24 7.94 -12.42
C GLN A 62 6.44 7.31 -13.14
N SER A 63 7.66 7.68 -12.74
CA SER A 63 8.90 7.08 -13.26
C SER A 63 8.99 5.59 -12.97
N SER A 64 8.62 5.17 -11.76
CA SER A 64 8.59 3.75 -11.36
C SER A 64 7.53 2.99 -12.15
N LYS A 65 6.34 3.58 -12.32
CA LYS A 65 5.27 2.97 -13.12
C LYS A 65 5.68 2.76 -14.58
N GLN A 66 6.31 3.76 -15.19
CA GLN A 66 6.82 3.66 -16.56
C GLN A 66 7.89 2.58 -16.68
N LEU A 67 8.85 2.54 -15.75
CA LEU A 67 9.91 1.54 -15.73
C LEU A 67 9.35 0.11 -15.61
N LEU A 68 8.35 -0.12 -14.76
CA LEU A 68 7.69 -1.43 -14.65
C LEU A 68 6.98 -1.81 -15.96
N PHE A 69 6.27 -0.86 -16.58
CA PHE A 69 5.59 -1.06 -17.86
C PHE A 69 6.58 -1.43 -18.98
N ASP A 70 7.68 -0.68 -19.10
CA ASP A 70 8.73 -0.92 -20.11
C ASP A 70 9.39 -2.31 -19.95
N ASN A 71 9.33 -2.89 -18.75
CA ASN A 71 9.83 -4.22 -18.43
C ASN A 71 8.76 -5.33 -18.49
N ASN A 72 7.62 -5.07 -19.14
CA ASN A 72 6.49 -6.00 -19.30
C ASN A 72 5.92 -6.48 -17.95
N ILE A 73 5.90 -5.60 -16.94
CA ILE A 73 5.22 -5.82 -15.67
C ILE A 73 3.91 -5.03 -15.73
N ASP A 74 2.88 -5.67 -16.30
CA ASP A 74 1.54 -5.09 -16.36
C ASP A 74 0.76 -5.46 -15.10
N LEU A 75 0.39 -4.44 -14.32
CA LEU A 75 -0.38 -4.59 -13.09
C LEU A 75 -1.66 -3.77 -13.23
N PRO A 76 -2.82 -4.28 -12.79
CA PRO A 76 -4.11 -3.60 -12.98
C PRO A 76 -4.13 -2.13 -12.54
N SER A 77 -3.38 -1.80 -11.48
CA SER A 77 -3.29 -0.47 -10.86
C SER A 77 -2.29 0.50 -11.53
N LEU A 78 -1.52 0.05 -12.52
CA LEU A 78 -0.61 0.91 -13.30
C LEU A 78 -1.35 1.75 -14.37
N SER A 79 -2.49 1.26 -14.85
CA SER A 79 -3.28 1.88 -15.94
C SER A 79 -3.94 3.23 -15.58
N THR A 80 -4.06 3.56 -14.29
CA THR A 80 -4.60 4.86 -13.82
C THR A 80 -3.46 5.86 -13.60
N ILE A 81 -3.08 6.54 -14.68
CA ILE A 81 -1.92 7.45 -14.79
C ILE A 81 -2.09 8.75 -13.99
N SER A 82 -3.32 9.22 -13.80
CA SER A 82 -3.57 10.43 -13.00
C SER A 82 -4.11 10.02 -11.65
N ASN A 83 -3.47 10.43 -10.54
CA ASN A 83 -4.09 10.40 -9.21
C ASN A 83 -3.23 11.08 -8.13
N LYS A 84 -3.66 12.27 -7.69
CA LYS A 84 -3.26 12.77 -6.38
C LYS A 84 -4.06 11.99 -5.33
N SER A 85 -3.40 11.05 -4.65
CA SER A 85 -4.01 10.38 -3.50
C SER A 85 -4.50 11.42 -2.49
N LEU A 86 -5.71 11.21 -1.96
CA LEU A 86 -6.27 12.05 -0.89
C LEU A 86 -5.42 12.01 0.38
N PHE A 87 -4.69 10.90 0.57
CA PHE A 87 -3.89 10.64 1.76
C PHE A 87 -2.51 10.13 1.37
N ASN A 88 -1.49 10.50 2.14
CA ASN A 88 -0.19 9.84 2.06
C ASN A 88 -0.22 8.55 2.90
N TYR A 89 -0.88 7.52 2.38
CA TYR A 89 -1.05 6.24 3.06
C TYR A 89 0.29 5.62 3.49
N ILE A 90 1.34 5.77 2.69
CA ILE A 90 2.67 5.24 3.01
C ILE A 90 3.23 5.88 4.29
N SER A 91 3.01 7.18 4.48
CA SER A 91 3.48 7.90 5.68
C SER A 91 2.79 7.48 6.98
N TYR A 92 1.66 6.78 6.90
CA TYR A 92 0.92 6.32 8.09
C TYR A 92 1.37 4.94 8.59
N LEU A 93 2.12 4.20 7.78
CA LEU A 93 2.63 2.89 8.16
C LEU A 93 3.61 3.02 9.31
N SER A 94 3.37 2.29 10.39
CA SER A 94 4.31 2.25 11.51
C SER A 94 5.51 1.34 11.26
N GLN A 95 5.31 0.25 10.51
CA GLN A 95 6.30 -0.77 10.23
C GLN A 95 6.02 -1.39 8.86
N ILE A 96 7.10 -1.77 8.19
CA ILE A 96 7.07 -2.49 6.92
C ILE A 96 7.75 -3.83 7.17
N TYR A 97 7.00 -4.91 7.04
CA TYR A 97 7.56 -6.25 7.19
C TYR A 97 8.04 -6.75 5.83
N PRO A 98 9.32 -7.15 5.69
CA PRO A 98 9.83 -7.73 4.46
C PRO A 98 9.00 -8.91 3.96
N GLY A 99 8.51 -9.76 4.87
CA GLY A 99 7.61 -10.87 4.51
C GLY A 99 6.27 -10.41 3.92
N SER A 100 5.77 -9.22 4.26
CA SER A 100 4.56 -8.66 3.63
C SER A 100 4.83 -8.19 2.20
N ILE A 101 6.02 -7.65 1.94
CA ILE A 101 6.46 -7.24 0.60
C ILE A 101 6.70 -8.46 -0.28
N ASP A 102 7.40 -9.49 0.22
CA ASP A 102 7.60 -10.73 -0.53
C ASP A 102 6.24 -11.36 -0.91
N ASN A 103 5.33 -11.52 0.06
CA ASN A 103 3.98 -12.00 -0.23
C ASN A 103 3.24 -11.16 -1.29
N MET A 104 3.40 -9.83 -1.26
CA MET A 104 2.84 -8.93 -2.26
C MET A 104 3.40 -9.23 -3.65
N ILE A 105 4.73 -9.33 -3.77
CA ILE A 105 5.42 -9.58 -5.03
C ILE A 105 5.02 -10.95 -5.61
N GLN A 106 5.01 -12.01 -4.78
CA GLN A 106 4.58 -13.34 -5.20
C GLN A 106 3.11 -13.38 -5.66
N THR A 107 2.25 -12.55 -5.05
CA THR A 107 0.83 -12.48 -5.43
C THR A 107 0.62 -11.73 -6.75
N LEU A 108 1.37 -10.64 -6.95
CA LEU A 108 1.24 -9.77 -8.12
C LEU A 108 1.92 -10.36 -9.37
N ILE A 109 3.09 -10.97 -9.20
CA ILE A 109 3.84 -11.64 -10.27
C ILE A 109 3.64 -13.13 -10.09
N LYS A 110 2.55 -13.65 -10.68
CA LYS A 110 2.26 -15.08 -10.67
C LYS A 110 3.19 -15.80 -11.64
N SER A 111 3.67 -16.97 -11.22
CA SER A 111 4.37 -17.88 -12.12
C SER A 111 3.39 -18.38 -13.19
N GLU A 112 3.61 -17.96 -14.42
CA GLU A 112 2.89 -18.50 -15.56
C GLU A 112 3.59 -19.77 -16.04
N VAL A 113 2.80 -20.82 -16.30
CA VAL A 113 3.32 -22.10 -16.79
C VAL A 113 3.98 -21.86 -18.17
N GLY A 114 5.28 -22.10 -18.26
CA GLY A 114 6.06 -21.94 -19.50
C GLY A 114 6.93 -20.69 -19.56
N PHE A 115 6.93 -19.82 -18.54
CA PHE A 115 7.86 -18.69 -18.46
C PHE A 115 9.27 -19.12 -18.03
N ASN A 116 10.27 -18.39 -18.52
CA ASN A 116 11.64 -18.51 -18.06
C ASN A 116 11.74 -18.01 -16.61
N LYS A 117 12.11 -18.88 -15.67
CA LYS A 117 12.33 -18.55 -14.25
C LYS A 117 13.21 -17.31 -14.07
N PHE A 118 14.24 -17.12 -14.90
CA PHE A 118 15.10 -15.95 -14.86
C PHE A 118 14.33 -14.64 -15.10
N GLN A 119 13.39 -14.64 -16.04
CA GLN A 119 12.58 -13.46 -16.36
C GLN A 119 11.60 -13.16 -15.22
N GLU A 120 11.02 -14.19 -14.60
CA GLU A 120 10.17 -14.03 -13.42
C GLU A 120 10.95 -13.44 -12.24
N ASP A 121 12.12 -14.00 -11.92
CA ASP A 121 12.99 -13.53 -10.84
C ASP A 121 13.42 -12.06 -11.08
N TYR A 122 13.75 -11.70 -12.32
CA TYR A 122 14.06 -10.32 -12.69
C TYR A 122 12.87 -9.37 -12.45
N LYS A 123 11.66 -9.75 -12.89
CA LYS A 123 10.46 -8.94 -12.66
C LYS A 123 10.16 -8.75 -11.18
N LYS A 124 10.30 -9.82 -10.38
CA LYS A 124 10.11 -9.79 -8.92
C LYS A 124 11.11 -8.84 -8.27
N TYR A 125 12.38 -8.98 -8.61
CA TYR A 125 13.44 -8.09 -8.14
C TYR A 125 13.15 -6.63 -8.49
N LEU A 126 12.77 -6.34 -9.74
CA LEU A 126 12.50 -4.97 -10.18
C LEU A 126 11.33 -4.34 -9.42
N LEU A 127 10.24 -5.08 -9.25
CA LEU A 127 9.09 -4.63 -8.48
C LEU A 127 9.44 -4.39 -7.00
N GLU A 128 10.20 -5.29 -6.40
CA GLU A 128 10.68 -5.16 -5.02
C GLU A 128 11.48 -3.87 -4.82
N GLN A 129 12.41 -3.57 -5.72
CA GLN A 129 13.23 -2.36 -5.67
C GLN A 129 12.37 -1.09 -5.71
N GLU A 130 11.39 -1.02 -6.61
CA GLU A 130 10.52 0.16 -6.71
C GLU A 130 9.61 0.33 -5.48
N ILE A 131 9.15 -0.77 -4.89
CA ILE A 131 8.40 -0.76 -3.63
C ILE A 131 9.27 -0.23 -2.48
N TYR A 132 10.50 -0.72 -2.32
CA TYR A 132 11.40 -0.21 -1.29
C TYR A 132 11.76 1.26 -1.50
N LYS A 133 12.01 1.71 -2.74
CA LYS A 133 12.24 3.13 -3.04
C LYS A 133 11.05 4.00 -2.62
N LEU A 134 9.83 3.55 -2.89
CA LEU A 134 8.61 4.23 -2.44
C LEU A 134 8.58 4.38 -0.91
N PHE A 135 8.87 3.30 -0.19
CA PHE A 135 8.88 3.31 1.27
C PHE A 135 9.99 4.20 1.85
N ILE A 136 11.23 4.09 1.34
CA ILE A 136 12.37 4.91 1.79
C ILE A 136 12.11 6.40 1.55
N LYS A 137 11.48 6.77 0.43
CA LYS A 137 11.14 8.16 0.13
C LYS A 137 10.10 8.74 1.10
N ASN A 138 9.22 7.91 1.64
CA ASN A 138 8.12 8.32 2.50
C ASN A 138 8.36 8.05 3.99
N SER A 139 9.38 7.27 4.35
CA SER A 139 9.81 7.12 5.73
C SER A 139 10.51 8.42 6.17
N LEU A 140 10.05 8.98 7.29
CA LEU A 140 10.53 10.25 7.84
C LEU A 140 11.98 10.20 8.36
N PHE A 141 12.70 9.08 8.19
CA PHE A 141 14.05 8.87 8.73
C PHE A 141 15.20 9.47 7.90
N LEU A 142 14.92 10.08 6.74
CA LEU A 142 15.96 10.71 5.90
C LEU A 142 15.66 12.16 5.49
N ARG A 143 14.73 12.84 6.18
CA ARG A 143 14.57 14.29 6.06
C ARG A 143 15.19 14.96 7.29
N ASN A 144 16.52 15.00 7.30
CA ASN A 144 17.30 15.96 8.08
C ASN A 144 17.24 17.32 7.40
#